data_AF-A0A533UZ75-F1
#
_entry.id   AF-A0A533UZ75-F1
#
_cell.length_a   1.000
_cell.length_b   1.000
_cell.length_c   1.000
_cell.angle_alpha   90.00
_cell.angle_beta   90.00
_cell.angle_gamma   90.00
#
_symmetry.space_group_name_H-M   'P 1'
#
loop_
_entity.id
_entity.type
_entity.pdbx_description
1 polymer ?
#
loop_
_entity_poly.entity_id
_entity_poly.type
_entity_poly.pdbx_seq_one_letter_code
_entity_poly.pdbx_strand_id
1 'polypeptide(L)'
;MRRFVTKRKQPSSLHYLCLKTEIAEGNSKVFSISSDKGIKQEVAVFNIGGNFYAISNVCAHKGGPLSQGILEKSIVTCPWHGWKYDVRNGKSPHRGGDSVNSFKIHSIRNKLYLDLIPSKLGTASYRPHKAYAELRDSVRNHLSHIDKDSIIQTDNKVHVLGISTTNTNDEIAPRKSTSERSLEFALDFAKNKLGANCHMIKLRNLKFRHCEGYYSKNAKACIFPCSISEIDKADQMLEVYERVILWSDVVLVSTPIRWGNASSLYYQMVQRMNCVQNQSVTNQQYLIRDKAAAFIITGGQDNVQHVAGEMLMFWSQLGFVFGKFPFVGWNRGWYAEDTERKKI
;
A
#
# COMPACT_ATOMS: atom_id res chain seq x y z
N MET A 1 -47.95 -30.69 49.82
CA MET A 1 -47.90 -30.04 48.49
C MET A 1 -47.01 -28.81 48.55
N ARG A 2 -45.80 -28.86 47.97
CA ARG A 2 -45.06 -27.65 47.56
C ARG A 2 -44.56 -27.90 46.13
N ARG A 3 -45.23 -27.29 45.16
CA ARG A 3 -44.86 -27.34 43.74
C ARG A 3 -43.53 -26.60 43.57
N PHE A 4 -42.47 -27.33 43.21
CA PHE A 4 -41.25 -26.73 42.69
C PHE A 4 -41.57 -26.13 41.32
N VAL A 5 -41.73 -24.81 41.28
CA VAL A 5 -41.76 -24.05 40.03
C VAL A 5 -40.31 -23.97 39.54
N THR A 6 -39.96 -24.83 38.58
CA THR A 6 -38.73 -24.69 37.82
C THR A 6 -38.82 -23.39 37.02
N LYS A 7 -38.13 -22.34 37.49
CA LYS A 7 -37.87 -21.15 36.67
C LYS A 7 -37.15 -21.61 35.39
N ARG A 8 -37.83 -21.53 34.25
CA ARG A 8 -37.17 -21.62 32.93
C ARG A 8 -36.04 -20.59 32.92
N LYS A 9 -34.79 -21.04 32.74
CA LYS A 9 -33.67 -20.16 32.38
C LYS A 9 -34.09 -19.38 31.13
N GLN A 10 -34.26 -18.06 31.25
CA GLN A 10 -34.37 -17.18 30.08
C GLN A 10 -33.08 -17.30 29.27
N PRO A 11 -33.13 -17.37 27.93
CA PRO A 11 -31.93 -17.33 27.12
C PRO A 11 -31.26 -15.96 27.28
N SER A 12 -29.95 -15.99 27.47
CA SER A 12 -29.06 -14.83 27.56
C SER A 12 -29.21 -13.87 26.37
N SER A 13 -29.56 -12.62 26.67
CA SER A 13 -29.15 -11.35 26.03
C SER A 13 -29.10 -11.25 24.49
N LEU A 14 -30.25 -11.39 23.81
CA LEU A 14 -30.40 -10.91 22.44
C LEU A 14 -30.33 -9.37 22.39
N HIS A 15 -29.39 -8.81 21.63
CA HIS A 15 -29.26 -7.36 21.45
C HIS A 15 -30.06 -6.91 20.23
N TYR A 16 -30.97 -5.95 20.41
CA TYR A 16 -31.75 -5.39 19.30
C TYR A 16 -30.86 -4.55 18.39
N LEU A 17 -30.99 -4.71 17.07
CA LEU A 17 -30.25 -3.93 16.09
C LEU A 17 -31.14 -2.91 15.36
N CYS A 18 -32.08 -3.39 14.54
CA CYS A 18 -32.90 -2.54 13.66
C CYS A 18 -34.10 -3.31 13.10
N LEU A 19 -34.94 -2.63 12.30
CA LEU A 19 -35.92 -3.27 11.44
C LEU A 19 -35.24 -3.87 10.19
N LYS A 20 -35.81 -4.94 9.64
CA LYS A 20 -35.29 -5.57 8.41
C LYS A 20 -35.25 -4.61 7.22
N THR A 21 -36.24 -3.72 7.15
CA THR A 21 -36.39 -2.72 6.08
C THR A 21 -35.31 -1.65 6.08
N GLU A 22 -34.53 -1.53 7.16
CA GLU A 22 -33.42 -0.57 7.27
C GLU A 22 -32.14 -1.04 6.58
N ILE A 23 -32.10 -2.29 6.12
CA ILE A 23 -30.97 -2.84 5.36
C ILE A 23 -31.54 -3.43 4.07
N ALA A 24 -31.52 -2.65 3.00
CA ALA A 24 -31.98 -3.09 1.69
C ALA A 24 -31.18 -4.30 1.19
N GLU A 25 -31.77 -5.08 0.28
CA GLU A 25 -31.08 -6.22 -0.33
C GLU A 25 -29.76 -5.78 -0.99
N GLY A 26 -28.71 -6.59 -0.84
CA GLY A 26 -27.37 -6.29 -1.34
C GLY A 26 -26.59 -5.25 -0.54
N ASN A 27 -27.20 -4.62 0.47
CA ASN A 27 -26.56 -3.60 1.30
C ASN A 27 -26.12 -4.13 2.67
N SER A 28 -25.42 -3.26 3.41
CA SER A 28 -25.00 -3.52 4.79
C SER A 28 -25.24 -2.32 5.71
N LYS A 29 -25.29 -2.58 7.02
CA LYS A 29 -25.37 -1.54 8.07
C LYS A 29 -24.45 -1.92 9.24
N VAL A 30 -23.81 -0.91 9.83
CA VAL A 30 -22.86 -1.07 10.95
C VAL A 30 -23.56 -0.80 12.28
N PHE A 31 -23.23 -1.62 13.29
CA PHE A 31 -23.69 -1.47 14.65
C PHE A 31 -22.53 -1.55 15.63
N SER A 32 -22.50 -0.64 16.60
CA SER A 32 -21.54 -0.66 17.70
C SER A 32 -22.12 -1.44 18.87
N ILE A 33 -21.55 -2.61 19.17
CA ILE A 33 -21.95 -3.44 20.30
C ILE A 33 -20.93 -3.34 21.43
N SER A 34 -21.38 -3.52 22.66
CA SER A 34 -20.51 -3.61 23.84
C SER A 34 -20.71 -4.96 24.51
N SER A 35 -19.61 -5.65 24.80
CA SER A 35 -19.66 -6.87 25.62
C SER A 35 -19.92 -6.53 27.09
N ASP A 36 -20.31 -7.53 27.89
CA ASP A 36 -20.50 -7.39 29.35
C ASP A 36 -19.24 -6.91 30.09
N LYS A 37 -18.06 -7.02 29.46
CA LYS A 37 -16.77 -6.52 29.97
C LYS A 37 -16.41 -5.11 29.47
N GLY A 38 -17.34 -4.41 28.83
CA GLY A 38 -17.15 -3.03 28.35
C GLY A 38 -16.34 -2.89 27.04
N ILE A 39 -15.93 -4.00 26.41
CA ILE A 39 -15.22 -3.96 25.11
C ILE A 39 -16.22 -3.58 24.02
N LYS A 40 -15.96 -2.47 23.31
CA LYS A 40 -16.71 -2.03 22.14
C LYS A 40 -16.22 -2.72 20.87
N GLN A 41 -17.14 -3.16 20.03
CA GLN A 41 -16.85 -3.76 18.73
C GLN A 41 -17.86 -3.27 17.69
N GLU A 42 -17.39 -3.00 16.46
CA GLU A 42 -18.27 -2.77 15.32
C GLU A 42 -18.61 -4.08 14.61
N VAL A 43 -19.89 -4.25 14.30
CA VAL A 43 -20.44 -5.40 13.58
C VAL A 43 -21.13 -4.90 12.31
N ALA A 44 -20.77 -5.49 11.17
CA ALA A 44 -21.41 -5.23 9.89
C ALA A 44 -22.47 -6.32 9.63
N VAL A 45 -23.70 -5.90 9.37
CA VAL A 45 -24.83 -6.78 9.03
C VAL A 45 -25.17 -6.62 7.56
N PHE A 46 -25.14 -7.71 6.82
CA PHE A 46 -25.36 -7.77 5.37
C PHE A 46 -26.71 -8.45 5.08
N ASN A 47 -27.43 -7.96 4.07
CA ASN A 47 -28.66 -8.57 3.57
C ASN A 47 -28.43 -9.22 2.20
N ILE A 48 -28.55 -10.55 2.14
CA ILE A 48 -28.40 -11.35 0.91
C ILE A 48 -29.72 -12.09 0.65
N GLY A 49 -30.49 -11.64 -0.35
CA GLY A 49 -31.76 -12.28 -0.72
C GLY A 49 -32.73 -12.38 0.46
N GLY A 50 -32.79 -11.37 1.33
CA GLY A 50 -33.62 -11.35 2.54
C GLY A 50 -33.04 -12.11 3.74
N ASN A 51 -31.89 -12.78 3.59
CA ASN A 51 -31.18 -13.43 4.68
C ASN A 51 -30.10 -12.50 5.26
N PHE A 52 -30.06 -12.40 6.59
CA PHE A 52 -29.18 -11.48 7.29
C PHE A 52 -27.99 -12.20 7.92
N TYR A 53 -26.80 -11.68 7.69
CA TYR A 53 -25.55 -12.23 8.21
C TYR A 53 -24.72 -11.14 8.87
N ALA A 54 -24.06 -11.48 9.97
CA ALA A 54 -23.30 -10.51 10.75
C ALA A 54 -21.86 -10.99 10.99
N ILE A 55 -20.91 -10.11 10.72
CA ILE A 55 -19.48 -10.32 10.96
C ILE A 55 -18.88 -9.07 11.59
N SER A 56 -17.68 -9.18 12.16
CA SER A 56 -16.88 -8.00 12.55
C SER A 56 -16.79 -7.01 11.39
N ASN A 57 -17.00 -5.72 11.65
CA ASN A 57 -16.77 -4.71 10.62
C ASN A 57 -15.26 -4.50 10.34
N VAL A 58 -14.40 -4.96 11.24
CA VAL A 58 -12.95 -4.80 11.11
C VAL A 58 -12.36 -6.03 10.42
N CYS A 59 -11.82 -5.82 9.22
CA CYS A 59 -11.10 -6.83 8.44
C CYS A 59 -9.87 -7.35 9.23
N ALA A 60 -9.77 -8.67 9.39
CA ALA A 60 -8.69 -9.31 10.14
C ALA A 60 -7.30 -9.08 9.52
N HIS A 61 -7.23 -8.89 8.20
CA HIS A 61 -5.97 -8.66 7.46
C HIS A 61 -5.32 -7.30 7.80
N LYS A 62 -5.90 -6.17 7.33
CA LYS A 62 -5.34 -4.81 7.55
C LYS A 62 -6.29 -3.84 8.28
N GLY A 63 -7.39 -4.31 8.85
CA GLY A 63 -8.27 -3.49 9.69
C GLY A 63 -9.33 -2.65 8.97
N GLY A 64 -9.51 -2.84 7.66
CA GLY A 64 -10.48 -2.06 6.87
C GLY A 64 -11.96 -2.33 7.20
N PRO A 65 -12.86 -1.37 6.92
CA PRO A 65 -14.29 -1.47 7.21
C PRO A 65 -14.99 -2.35 6.18
N LEU A 66 -15.35 -3.57 6.57
CA LEU A 66 -15.99 -4.55 5.68
C LEU A 66 -17.37 -4.08 5.20
N SER A 67 -18.09 -3.26 5.97
CA SER A 67 -19.39 -2.71 5.55
C SER A 67 -19.29 -1.79 4.33
N GLN A 68 -18.13 -1.19 4.07
CA GLN A 68 -17.87 -0.34 2.90
C GLN A 68 -17.28 -1.16 1.73
N GLY A 69 -17.15 -2.47 1.89
CA GLY A 69 -16.67 -3.37 0.86
C GLY A 69 -17.72 -3.68 -0.20
N ILE A 70 -17.26 -4.19 -1.34
CA ILE A 70 -18.14 -4.68 -2.41
C ILE A 70 -18.65 -6.06 -2.03
N LEU A 71 -19.97 -6.22 -1.93
CA LEU A 71 -20.62 -7.51 -1.66
C LEU A 71 -21.03 -8.19 -2.97
N GLU A 72 -20.44 -9.34 -3.26
CA GLU A 72 -20.81 -10.19 -4.39
C GLU A 72 -21.27 -11.56 -3.89
N LYS A 73 -22.54 -11.89 -4.12
CA LYS A 73 -23.19 -13.09 -3.57
C LYS A 73 -23.10 -13.13 -2.04
N SER A 74 -22.14 -13.87 -1.49
CA SER A 74 -21.87 -13.96 -0.05
C SER A 74 -20.48 -13.50 0.34
N ILE A 75 -19.70 -12.99 -0.63
CA ILE A 75 -18.33 -12.58 -0.42
C ILE A 75 -18.27 -11.06 -0.36
N VAL A 76 -17.82 -10.53 0.78
CA VAL A 76 -17.48 -9.13 0.90
C VAL A 76 -16.00 -8.92 0.62
N THR A 77 -15.70 -7.99 -0.27
CA THR A 77 -14.33 -7.60 -0.65
C THR A 77 -13.95 -6.34 0.12
N CYS A 78 -12.97 -6.44 1.00
CA CYS A 78 -12.49 -5.34 1.84
C CYS A 78 -12.01 -4.16 0.96
N PRO A 79 -12.48 -2.93 1.21
CA PRO A 79 -12.18 -1.78 0.34
C PRO A 79 -10.72 -1.32 0.42
N TRP A 80 -9.97 -1.75 1.45
CA TRP A 80 -8.58 -1.31 1.65
C TRP A 80 -7.52 -2.09 0.88
N HIS A 81 -7.73 -3.38 0.59
CA HIS A 81 -6.72 -4.24 -0.07
C HIS A 81 -7.34 -5.43 -0.81
N GLY A 82 -8.66 -5.46 -1.00
CA GLY A 82 -9.33 -6.49 -1.79
C GLY A 82 -9.49 -7.85 -1.11
N TRP A 83 -9.07 -8.03 0.15
CA TRP A 83 -9.24 -9.31 0.84
C TRP A 83 -10.71 -9.67 1.02
N LYS A 84 -11.01 -10.95 0.81
CA LYS A 84 -12.38 -11.46 0.75
C LYS A 84 -12.75 -12.21 2.02
N TYR A 85 -14.01 -12.10 2.43
CA TYR A 85 -14.62 -12.90 3.49
C TYR A 85 -16.03 -13.35 3.10
N ASP A 86 -16.38 -14.59 3.41
CA ASP A 86 -17.75 -15.07 3.33
C ASP A 86 -18.53 -14.56 4.55
N VAL A 87 -19.50 -13.67 4.32
CA VAL A 87 -20.27 -13.03 5.41
C VAL A 87 -21.10 -14.03 6.23
N ARG A 88 -21.35 -15.22 5.70
CA ARG A 88 -22.15 -16.26 6.40
C ARG A 88 -21.37 -16.92 7.54
N ASN A 89 -20.04 -16.88 7.48
CA ASN A 89 -19.20 -17.62 8.41
C ASN A 89 -17.91 -16.88 8.82
N GLY A 90 -17.65 -15.70 8.26
CA GLY A 90 -16.48 -14.87 8.54
C GLY A 90 -15.16 -15.38 7.97
N LYS A 91 -15.13 -16.48 7.21
CA LYS A 91 -13.89 -17.07 6.69
C LYS A 91 -13.47 -16.46 5.37
N SER A 92 -12.16 -16.27 5.21
CA SER A 92 -11.60 -15.91 3.91
C SER A 92 -11.51 -17.13 2.98
N PRO A 93 -11.79 -16.97 1.67
CA PRO A 93 -11.57 -18.02 0.67
C PRO A 93 -10.08 -18.20 0.30
N HIS A 94 -9.18 -17.32 0.77
CA HIS A 94 -7.74 -17.40 0.47
C HIS A 94 -7.05 -18.56 1.24
N ARG A 95 -6.01 -19.17 0.64
CA ARG A 95 -5.18 -20.20 1.29
C ARG A 95 -4.47 -19.60 2.52
N GLY A 96 -4.52 -20.31 3.65
CA GLY A 96 -4.03 -19.80 4.95
C GLY A 96 -4.99 -18.81 5.64
N GLY A 97 -6.20 -18.63 5.09
CA GLY A 97 -7.06 -17.48 5.29
C GLY A 97 -7.42 -17.11 6.74
N ASP A 98 -7.30 -15.82 7.01
CA ASP A 98 -7.90 -15.17 8.17
C ASP A 98 -9.40 -15.43 8.25
N SER A 99 -9.93 -15.35 9.46
CA SER A 99 -11.36 -15.22 9.68
C SER A 99 -11.65 -14.07 10.63
N VAL A 100 -12.81 -13.43 10.42
CA VAL A 100 -13.37 -12.45 11.34
C VAL A 100 -14.43 -13.11 12.21
N ASN A 101 -14.70 -12.51 13.38
CA ASN A 101 -15.81 -12.95 14.23
C ASN A 101 -17.11 -12.98 13.42
N SER A 102 -17.84 -14.09 13.45
CA SER A 102 -19.21 -14.17 12.92
C SER A 102 -20.20 -14.22 14.07
N PHE A 103 -21.33 -13.56 13.90
CA PHE A 103 -22.38 -13.45 14.91
C PHE A 103 -23.67 -14.05 14.39
N LYS A 104 -24.45 -14.64 15.29
CA LYS A 104 -25.74 -15.19 14.93
C LYS A 104 -26.78 -14.06 14.97
N ILE A 105 -27.53 -13.94 13.88
CA ILE A 105 -28.65 -13.01 13.75
C ILE A 105 -29.96 -13.79 13.94
N HIS A 106 -30.87 -13.19 14.71
CA HIS A 106 -32.22 -13.69 14.90
C HIS A 106 -33.21 -12.70 14.31
N SER A 107 -34.05 -13.20 13.40
CA SER A 107 -35.14 -12.44 12.80
C SER A 107 -36.43 -12.79 13.54
N ILE A 108 -36.97 -11.85 14.32
CA ILE A 108 -38.25 -12.02 15.01
C ILE A 108 -39.22 -11.00 14.43
N ARG A 109 -40.21 -11.48 13.66
CA ARG A 109 -41.12 -10.64 12.86
C ARG A 109 -40.32 -9.72 11.91
N ASN A 110 -40.44 -8.40 12.09
CA ASN A 110 -39.75 -7.38 11.30
C ASN A 110 -38.48 -6.83 11.99
N LYS A 111 -38.03 -7.42 13.10
CA LYS A 111 -36.90 -6.94 13.90
C LYS A 111 -35.71 -7.90 13.81
N LEU A 112 -34.50 -7.34 13.77
CA LEU A 112 -33.24 -8.06 13.82
C LEU A 112 -32.60 -7.94 15.20
N TYR A 113 -32.13 -9.08 15.69
CA TYR A 113 -31.40 -9.21 16.94
C TYR A 113 -30.07 -9.92 16.72
N LEU A 114 -29.07 -9.63 17.53
CA LEU A 114 -27.73 -10.19 17.49
C LEU A 114 -27.43 -10.94 18.79
N ASP A 115 -26.80 -12.10 18.69
CA ASP A 115 -26.09 -12.69 19.82
C ASP A 115 -24.79 -11.92 20.06
N LEU A 116 -24.61 -11.32 21.26
CA LEU A 116 -23.40 -10.55 21.59
C LEU A 116 -22.12 -11.39 21.63
N ILE A 117 -22.27 -12.71 21.83
CA ILE A 117 -21.16 -13.66 21.79
C ILE A 117 -21.00 -14.16 20.33
N PRO A 118 -19.81 -14.03 19.73
CA PRO A 118 -19.55 -14.58 18.41
C PRO A 118 -19.87 -16.08 18.33
N SER A 119 -20.61 -16.48 17.30
CA SER A 119 -20.88 -17.90 17.02
C SER A 119 -19.64 -18.63 16.51
N LYS A 120 -18.72 -17.89 15.88
CA LYS A 120 -17.37 -18.32 15.55
C LYS A 120 -16.41 -17.18 15.82
N LEU A 121 -15.33 -17.48 16.53
CA LEU A 121 -14.23 -16.55 16.73
C LEU A 121 -13.39 -16.47 15.46
N GLY A 122 -13.05 -15.26 15.08
CA GLY A 122 -12.10 -14.97 14.03
C GLY A 122 -10.70 -15.38 14.47
N THR A 123 -9.95 -15.93 13.53
CA THR A 123 -8.52 -16.19 13.67
C THR A 123 -7.78 -15.27 12.73
N ALA A 124 -6.93 -14.39 13.27
CA ALA A 124 -5.88 -13.75 12.48
C ALA A 124 -4.78 -14.79 12.26
N SER A 125 -4.94 -15.59 11.21
CA SER A 125 -3.99 -16.59 10.74
C SER A 125 -2.82 -15.93 9.99
N TYR A 126 -3.03 -14.71 9.49
CA TYR A 126 -2.04 -13.87 8.84
C TYR A 126 -0.98 -13.48 9.86
N ARG A 127 0.02 -14.34 9.94
CA ARG A 127 1.32 -13.95 10.45
C ARG A 127 1.92 -13.05 9.38
N PRO A 128 2.27 -11.77 9.66
CA PRO A 128 3.28 -11.12 8.83
C PRO A 128 4.42 -12.12 8.73
N HIS A 129 4.75 -12.54 7.51
CA HIS A 129 5.54 -13.74 7.28
C HIS A 129 6.74 -13.74 8.24
N LYS A 130 6.88 -14.81 9.03
CA LYS A 130 8.07 -15.05 9.88
C LYS A 130 9.37 -15.05 9.06
N ALA A 131 9.28 -15.04 7.74
CA ALA A 131 10.37 -14.95 6.79
C ALA A 131 10.60 -13.49 6.40
N TYR A 132 11.49 -12.82 7.10
CA TYR A 132 12.26 -11.71 6.52
C TYR A 132 13.74 -11.80 6.93
N ALA A 133 14.09 -12.88 7.66
CA ALA A 133 15.47 -13.32 7.77
C ALA A 133 16.07 -13.60 6.37
N GLU A 134 15.24 -14.00 5.41
CA GLU A 134 15.58 -14.11 3.98
C GLU A 134 14.66 -13.19 3.15
N LEU A 135 14.93 -11.88 3.27
CA LEU A 135 14.13 -10.77 2.76
C LEU A 135 13.83 -10.86 1.24
N ARG A 136 14.81 -11.30 0.44
CA ARG A 136 14.67 -11.43 -1.02
C ARG A 136 13.65 -12.50 -1.41
N ASP A 137 13.72 -13.68 -0.80
CA ASP A 137 12.78 -14.77 -1.10
C ASP A 137 11.41 -14.54 -0.48
N SER A 138 11.33 -13.82 0.65
CA SER A 138 10.04 -13.39 1.22
C SER A 138 9.30 -12.42 0.32
N VAL A 139 9.97 -11.36 -0.17
CA VAL A 139 9.34 -10.41 -1.09
C VAL A 139 9.03 -11.08 -2.43
N ARG A 140 9.92 -11.94 -2.97
CA ARG A 140 9.66 -12.71 -4.20
C ARG A 140 8.46 -13.65 -4.04
N ASN A 141 8.38 -14.43 -2.96
CA ASN A 141 7.24 -15.30 -2.67
C ASN A 141 5.95 -14.51 -2.42
N HIS A 142 6.03 -13.34 -1.79
CA HIS A 142 4.85 -12.52 -1.51
C HIS A 142 4.33 -11.79 -2.76
N LEU A 143 5.22 -11.44 -3.70
CA LEU A 143 4.85 -10.94 -5.03
C LEU A 143 4.33 -12.04 -5.95
N SER A 144 4.70 -13.31 -5.73
CA SER A 144 4.18 -14.44 -6.53
C SER A 144 2.65 -14.61 -6.42
N HIS A 145 2.04 -14.17 -5.32
CA HIS A 145 0.58 -14.14 -5.14
C HIS A 145 -0.12 -13.02 -5.93
N ILE A 146 0.64 -12.06 -6.48
CA ILE A 146 0.13 -10.96 -7.32
C ILE A 146 0.06 -11.36 -8.80
N ASP A 147 0.24 -12.65 -9.13
CA ASP A 147 0.07 -13.19 -10.49
C ASP A 147 1.06 -12.59 -11.50
N LYS A 148 2.27 -12.29 -11.01
CA LYS A 148 3.46 -12.08 -11.83
C LYS A 148 4.59 -12.89 -11.19
N ASP A 149 4.96 -13.99 -11.85
CA ASP A 149 6.28 -14.56 -11.65
C ASP A 149 7.28 -13.42 -11.88
N SER A 150 7.89 -12.91 -10.82
CA SER A 150 8.87 -11.83 -10.94
C SER A 150 10.07 -12.40 -11.71
N ILE A 151 10.12 -12.16 -13.02
CA ILE A 151 11.15 -12.65 -13.97
C ILE A 151 12.50 -11.93 -13.76
N ILE A 152 12.69 -11.27 -12.62
CA ILE A 152 13.89 -10.51 -12.32
C ILE A 152 15.04 -11.49 -12.11
N GLN A 153 15.83 -11.64 -13.17
CA GLN A 153 17.10 -12.36 -13.15
C GLN A 153 18.12 -11.54 -12.35
N THR A 154 18.70 -12.20 -11.36
CA THR A 154 19.82 -11.67 -10.56
C THR A 154 21.09 -12.37 -11.04
N ASP A 155 22.13 -11.59 -11.32
CA ASP A 155 23.45 -12.10 -11.69
C ASP A 155 24.50 -11.61 -10.67
N ASN A 156 25.79 -11.92 -10.87
CA ASN A 156 26.85 -11.52 -9.93
C ASN A 156 27.41 -10.10 -10.21
N LYS A 157 26.82 -9.35 -11.15
CA LYS A 157 27.23 -7.97 -11.43
C LYS A 157 26.52 -7.01 -10.49
N VAL A 158 27.10 -5.82 -10.35
CA VAL A 158 26.43 -4.70 -9.69
C VAL A 158 25.26 -4.25 -10.56
N HIS A 159 24.07 -4.21 -9.98
CA HIS A 159 22.86 -3.74 -10.62
C HIS A 159 22.60 -2.27 -10.31
N VAL A 160 22.57 -1.42 -11.35
CA VAL A 160 22.35 0.03 -11.22
C VAL A 160 20.99 0.39 -11.82
N LEU A 161 20.09 0.87 -10.98
CA LEU A 161 18.77 1.33 -11.37
C LEU A 161 18.76 2.85 -11.52
N GLY A 162 18.47 3.35 -12.72
CA GLY A 162 18.13 4.75 -12.93
C GLY A 162 16.62 4.98 -12.87
N ILE A 163 16.18 5.99 -12.14
CA ILE A 163 14.78 6.42 -12.09
C ILE A 163 14.70 7.86 -12.57
N SER A 164 14.13 8.05 -13.76
CA SER A 164 13.80 9.37 -14.29
C SER A 164 12.42 9.80 -13.84
N THR A 165 12.37 10.95 -13.17
CA THR A 165 11.14 11.51 -12.63
C THR A 165 10.65 12.72 -13.43
N THR A 166 11.25 13.02 -14.59
CA THR A 166 10.77 14.11 -15.43
C THR A 166 9.42 13.79 -16.06
N ASN A 167 8.54 14.80 -16.13
CA ASN A 167 7.26 14.73 -16.84
C ASN A 167 7.41 15.14 -18.32
N THR A 168 8.64 15.45 -18.76
CA THR A 168 8.91 15.82 -20.15
C THR A 168 8.45 14.70 -21.09
N ASN A 169 7.57 15.06 -22.04
CA ASN A 169 7.15 14.16 -23.10
C ASN A 169 7.91 14.50 -24.39
N ASP A 170 8.95 13.70 -24.68
CA ASP A 170 9.79 13.88 -25.85
C ASP A 170 9.10 13.47 -27.17
N GLU A 171 7.98 12.73 -27.10
CA GLU A 171 7.22 12.25 -28.27
C GLU A 171 6.32 13.37 -28.85
N ILE A 172 5.74 14.21 -27.98
CA ILE A 172 4.84 15.29 -28.39
C ILE A 172 5.62 16.56 -28.75
N ALA A 173 6.71 16.84 -28.04
CA ALA A 173 7.60 17.95 -28.35
C ALA A 173 9.03 17.50 -28.08
N PRO A 174 9.97 17.63 -29.04
CA PRO A 174 11.35 17.16 -28.91
C PRO A 174 12.18 18.07 -27.98
N ARG A 175 11.77 18.15 -26.72
CA ARG A 175 12.40 18.96 -25.67
C ARG A 175 13.07 18.01 -24.68
N LYS A 176 14.25 17.49 -25.05
CA LYS A 176 15.00 16.55 -24.21
C LYS A 176 15.15 17.07 -22.78
N SER A 177 14.81 16.23 -21.81
CA SER A 177 15.04 16.53 -20.39
C SER A 177 16.52 16.49 -20.04
N THR A 178 17.02 17.56 -19.41
CA THR A 178 18.40 17.65 -18.94
C THR A 178 18.70 16.64 -17.81
N SER A 179 17.80 16.50 -16.84
CA SER A 179 17.93 15.50 -15.77
C SER A 179 17.96 14.07 -16.32
N GLU A 180 17.08 13.76 -17.27
CA GLU A 180 17.06 12.45 -17.91
C GLU A 180 18.33 12.17 -18.72
N ARG A 181 18.77 13.13 -19.54
CA ARG A 181 20.00 12.97 -20.33
C ARG A 181 21.23 12.77 -19.44
N SER A 182 21.30 13.47 -18.31
CA SER A 182 22.37 13.27 -17.32
C SER A 182 22.30 11.88 -16.67
N LEU A 183 21.11 11.35 -16.45
CA LEU A 183 20.92 9.98 -15.96
C LEU A 183 21.32 8.94 -17.01
N GLU A 184 20.95 9.13 -18.27
CA GLU A 184 21.37 8.27 -19.40
C GLU A 184 22.91 8.22 -19.47
N PHE A 185 23.58 9.37 -19.40
CA PHE A 185 25.04 9.44 -19.35
C PHE A 185 25.63 8.65 -18.15
N ALA A 186 25.06 8.80 -16.96
CA ALA A 186 25.53 8.09 -15.76
C ALA A 186 25.36 6.56 -15.89
N LEU A 187 24.24 6.10 -16.44
CA LEU A 187 23.99 4.69 -16.69
C LEU A 187 24.91 4.12 -17.78
N ASP A 188 25.12 4.87 -18.87
CA ASP A 188 26.07 4.49 -19.93
C ASP A 188 27.49 4.38 -19.40
N PHE A 189 27.90 5.30 -18.51
CA PHE A 189 29.19 5.22 -17.83
C PHE A 189 29.27 3.96 -16.95
N ALA A 190 28.27 3.72 -16.10
CA ALA A 190 28.24 2.54 -15.23
C ALA A 190 28.29 1.23 -16.03
N LYS A 191 27.53 1.15 -17.14
CA LYS A 191 27.53 -0.01 -18.03
C LYS A 191 28.86 -0.21 -18.74
N ASN A 192 29.36 0.82 -19.41
CA ASN A 192 30.48 0.69 -20.35
C ASN A 192 31.85 0.78 -19.68
N LYS A 193 31.97 1.48 -18.54
CA LYS A 193 33.23 1.67 -17.82
C LYS A 193 33.34 0.80 -16.58
N LEU A 194 32.23 0.54 -15.90
CA LEU A 194 32.23 -0.25 -14.66
C LEU A 194 31.66 -1.67 -14.85
N GLY A 195 31.16 -2.00 -16.04
CA GLY A 195 30.61 -3.33 -16.34
C GLY A 195 29.30 -3.65 -15.62
N ALA A 196 28.61 -2.63 -15.08
CA ALA A 196 27.39 -2.80 -14.30
C ALA A 196 26.18 -3.18 -15.18
N ASN A 197 25.26 -3.94 -14.62
CA ASN A 197 23.98 -4.21 -15.25
C ASN A 197 23.02 -3.04 -14.97
N CYS A 198 22.67 -2.27 -16.00
CA CYS A 198 21.94 -1.03 -15.84
C CYS A 198 20.52 -1.13 -16.39
N HIS A 199 19.56 -0.58 -15.65
CA HIS A 199 18.17 -0.47 -16.09
C HIS A 199 17.63 0.91 -15.78
N MET A 200 16.78 1.45 -16.66
CA MET A 200 16.19 2.76 -16.49
C MET A 200 14.67 2.67 -16.46
N ILE A 201 14.07 3.19 -15.39
CA ILE A 201 12.64 3.44 -15.29
C ILE A 201 12.38 4.91 -15.62
N LYS A 202 11.48 5.16 -16.57
CA LYS A 202 10.92 6.48 -16.83
C LYS A 202 9.54 6.52 -16.19
N LEU A 203 9.39 7.19 -15.04
CA LEU A 203 8.14 7.15 -14.27
C LEU A 203 6.92 7.61 -15.09
N ARG A 204 7.12 8.54 -16.03
CA ARG A 204 6.07 9.02 -16.94
C ARG A 204 5.46 7.94 -17.83
N ASN A 205 6.15 6.82 -18.04
CA ASN A 205 5.67 5.69 -18.84
C ASN A 205 4.87 4.69 -17.98
N LEU A 206 4.87 4.85 -16.65
CA LEU A 206 4.13 3.99 -15.74
C LEU A 206 2.79 4.62 -15.38
N LYS A 207 1.74 3.81 -15.39
CA LYS A 207 0.41 4.13 -14.88
C LYS A 207 0.30 3.60 -13.46
N PHE A 208 0.39 4.50 -12.49
CA PHE A 208 0.23 4.16 -11.08
C PHE A 208 -0.52 5.26 -10.34
N ARG A 209 -1.32 4.87 -9.35
CA ARG A 209 -2.19 5.79 -8.61
C ARG A 209 -1.41 6.65 -7.60
N HIS A 210 -1.98 7.79 -7.23
CA HIS A 210 -1.50 8.57 -6.09
C HIS A 210 -1.66 7.82 -4.77
N CYS A 211 -0.89 8.20 -3.75
CA CYS A 211 -1.08 7.69 -2.40
C CYS A 211 -2.37 8.25 -1.79
N GLU A 212 -3.15 7.40 -1.13
CA GLU A 212 -4.42 7.77 -0.47
C GLU A 212 -4.27 8.01 1.04
N GLY A 213 -3.03 7.98 1.57
CA GLY A 213 -2.77 8.31 2.97
C GLY A 213 -3.20 7.24 3.99
N TYR A 214 -3.21 5.97 3.61
CA TYR A 214 -3.61 4.85 4.50
C TYR A 214 -2.82 4.77 5.82
N TYR A 215 -1.60 5.33 5.88
CA TYR A 215 -0.81 5.39 7.11
C TYR A 215 -1.49 6.19 8.21
N SER A 216 -2.33 7.18 7.86
CA SER A 216 -3.12 7.97 8.81
C SER A 216 -4.48 7.32 9.14
N LYS A 217 -4.79 6.16 8.57
CA LYS A 217 -6.06 5.45 8.79
C LYS A 217 -5.89 4.27 9.76
N ASN A 218 -4.83 3.48 9.58
CA ASN A 218 -4.54 2.33 10.44
C ASN A 218 -3.07 1.92 10.30
N ALA A 219 -2.40 1.56 11.40
CA ALA A 219 -1.01 1.12 11.40
C ALA A 219 -0.74 -0.09 10.48
N LYS A 220 -1.74 -0.94 10.24
CA LYS A 220 -1.65 -2.10 9.35
C LYS A 220 -2.01 -1.80 7.88
N ALA A 221 -2.56 -0.62 7.58
CA ALA A 221 -3.04 -0.29 6.24
C ALA A 221 -1.95 0.24 5.29
N CYS A 222 -0.83 0.72 5.84
CA CYS A 222 0.33 1.20 5.07
C CYS A 222 1.56 0.32 5.32
N ILE A 223 1.40 -0.97 5.09
CA ILE A 223 2.49 -1.95 5.06
C ILE A 223 2.79 -2.35 3.61
N PHE A 224 3.98 -2.85 3.35
CA PHE A 224 4.37 -3.38 2.04
C PHE A 224 3.83 -4.81 1.85
N PRO A 225 3.37 -5.19 0.64
CA PRO A 225 3.14 -4.36 -0.54
C PRO A 225 2.05 -3.32 -0.32
N CYS A 226 2.16 -2.20 -1.05
CA CYS A 226 1.20 -1.11 -0.95
C CYS A 226 -0.22 -1.60 -1.25
N SER A 227 -1.15 -1.33 -0.33
CA SER A 227 -2.55 -1.76 -0.44
C SER A 227 -3.23 -1.31 -1.74
N ILE A 228 -2.82 -0.16 -2.29
CA ILE A 228 -3.31 0.33 -3.59
C ILE A 228 -2.88 -0.59 -4.74
N SER A 229 -1.62 -1.07 -4.74
CA SER A 229 -1.14 -2.03 -5.75
C SER A 229 -1.74 -3.42 -5.58
N GLU A 230 -2.17 -3.78 -4.36
CA GLU A 230 -2.89 -5.03 -4.12
C GLU A 230 -4.34 -4.97 -4.65
N ILE A 231 -5.00 -3.81 -4.55
CA ILE A 231 -6.35 -3.60 -5.10
C ILE A 231 -6.31 -3.53 -6.62
N ASP A 232 -5.45 -2.68 -7.15
CA ASP A 232 -5.38 -2.38 -8.57
C ASP A 232 -4.24 -3.19 -9.21
N LYS A 233 -4.59 -4.34 -9.78
CA LYS A 233 -3.64 -5.22 -10.46
C LYS A 233 -2.97 -4.57 -11.68
N ALA A 234 -3.54 -3.49 -12.22
CA ALA A 234 -2.95 -2.74 -13.32
C ALA A 234 -1.98 -1.65 -12.84
N ASP A 235 -1.89 -1.38 -11.53
CA ASP A 235 -1.00 -0.38 -10.95
C ASP A 235 0.47 -0.79 -11.16
N GLN A 236 1.18 0.02 -11.94
CA GLN A 236 2.55 -0.30 -12.37
C GLN A 236 3.62 0.12 -11.34
N MET A 237 3.23 0.54 -10.13
CA MET A 237 4.18 0.88 -9.07
C MET A 237 4.99 -0.35 -8.59
N LEU A 238 4.46 -1.55 -8.78
CA LEU A 238 5.15 -2.82 -8.52
C LEU A 238 6.50 -2.92 -9.23
N GLU A 239 6.60 -2.42 -10.47
CA GLU A 239 7.86 -2.43 -11.23
C GLU A 239 8.96 -1.61 -10.53
N VAL A 240 8.60 -0.49 -9.90
CA VAL A 240 9.52 0.31 -9.11
C VAL A 240 9.88 -0.42 -7.82
N TYR A 241 8.89 -0.94 -7.08
CA TYR A 241 9.15 -1.68 -5.84
C TYR A 241 10.08 -2.87 -6.06
N GLU A 242 9.79 -3.70 -7.05
CA GLU A 242 10.57 -4.87 -7.40
C GLU A 242 12.02 -4.52 -7.71
N ARG A 243 12.25 -3.48 -8.51
CA ARG A 243 13.62 -3.12 -8.91
C ARG A 243 14.39 -2.44 -7.78
N VAL A 244 13.76 -1.55 -7.03
CA VAL A 244 14.39 -0.86 -5.89
C VAL A 244 14.71 -1.85 -4.77
N ILE A 245 13.76 -2.72 -4.42
CA ILE A 245 13.88 -3.61 -3.26
C ILE A 245 14.70 -4.86 -3.63
N LEU A 246 14.45 -5.50 -4.77
CA LEU A 246 15.03 -6.80 -5.09
C LEU A 246 16.22 -6.73 -6.02
N TRP A 247 16.12 -5.95 -7.09
CA TRP A 247 17.07 -6.04 -8.21
C TRP A 247 18.32 -5.20 -8.02
N SER A 248 18.19 -3.92 -7.62
CA SER A 248 19.28 -2.96 -7.69
C SER A 248 20.20 -3.02 -6.48
N ASP A 249 21.50 -2.84 -6.67
CA ASP A 249 22.45 -2.55 -5.58
C ASP A 249 22.66 -1.03 -5.42
N VAL A 250 22.54 -0.29 -6.53
CA VAL A 250 22.63 1.17 -6.56
C VAL A 250 21.40 1.76 -7.24
N VAL A 251 20.83 2.81 -6.64
CA VAL A 251 19.72 3.57 -7.24
C VAL A 251 20.15 5.01 -7.52
N LEU A 252 20.03 5.41 -8.78
CA LEU A 252 20.23 6.77 -9.24
C LEU A 252 18.87 7.40 -9.54
N VAL A 253 18.51 8.48 -8.84
CA VAL A 253 17.26 9.20 -9.10
C VAL A 253 17.56 10.54 -9.74
N SER A 254 16.99 10.80 -10.91
CA SER A 254 17.12 12.08 -11.58
C SER A 254 15.81 12.85 -11.57
N THR A 255 15.83 14.08 -11.07
CA THR A 255 14.66 14.95 -11.02
C THR A 255 14.97 16.35 -11.56
N PRO A 256 14.07 16.93 -12.37
CA PRO A 256 14.07 18.37 -12.55
C PRO A 256 13.58 19.07 -11.27
N ILE A 257 14.01 20.31 -11.06
CA ILE A 257 13.45 21.21 -10.05
C ILE A 257 12.21 21.90 -10.63
N ARG A 258 11.10 21.86 -9.89
CA ARG A 258 9.83 22.52 -10.21
C ARG A 258 9.35 23.26 -8.98
N TRP A 259 9.21 24.58 -9.07
CA TRP A 259 8.75 25.42 -7.95
C TRP A 259 9.55 25.14 -6.67
N GLY A 260 10.88 25.09 -6.80
CA GLY A 260 11.81 24.85 -5.69
C GLY A 260 11.87 23.41 -5.15
N ASN A 261 11.10 22.50 -5.72
CA ASN A 261 10.93 21.13 -5.25
C ASN A 261 11.33 20.10 -6.32
N ALA A 262 11.40 18.81 -5.96
CA ALA A 262 11.49 17.74 -6.96
C ALA A 262 10.23 17.69 -7.85
N SER A 263 10.30 16.97 -8.97
CA SER A 263 9.16 16.79 -9.87
C SER A 263 7.94 16.17 -9.19
N SER A 264 6.74 16.42 -9.72
CA SER A 264 5.51 15.81 -9.18
C SER A 264 5.53 14.28 -9.26
N LEU A 265 6.11 13.68 -10.31
CA LEU A 265 6.25 12.23 -10.42
C LEU A 265 7.18 11.64 -9.36
N TYR A 266 8.23 12.38 -8.94
CA TYR A 266 9.05 11.98 -7.79
C TYR A 266 8.19 11.86 -6.53
N TYR A 267 7.40 12.90 -6.20
CA TYR A 267 6.55 12.86 -5.02
C TYR A 267 5.46 11.79 -5.09
N GLN A 268 4.86 11.58 -6.27
CA GLN A 268 3.88 10.50 -6.46
C GLN A 268 4.49 9.13 -6.17
N MET A 269 5.73 8.88 -6.61
CA MET A 269 6.47 7.65 -6.32
C MET A 269 6.80 7.54 -4.83
N VAL A 270 7.45 8.54 -4.22
CA VAL A 270 7.93 8.42 -2.83
C VAL A 270 6.78 8.35 -1.81
N GLN A 271 5.66 9.02 -2.06
CA GLN A 271 4.46 8.89 -1.21
C GLN A 271 3.91 7.46 -1.22
N ARG A 272 4.00 6.75 -2.36
CA ARG A 272 3.64 5.32 -2.44
C ARG A 272 4.70 4.46 -1.75
N MET A 273 5.96 4.87 -1.70
CA MET A 273 7.04 4.16 -0.99
C MET A 273 7.00 4.30 0.54
N ASN A 274 6.12 5.12 1.11
CA ASN A 274 5.89 5.14 2.58
C ASN A 274 5.57 3.73 3.15
N CYS A 275 4.92 2.87 2.37
CA CYS A 275 4.65 1.49 2.81
C CYS A 275 5.94 0.67 3.05
N VAL A 276 7.02 0.99 2.32
CA VAL A 276 8.37 0.41 2.47
C VAL A 276 9.03 1.00 3.71
N GLN A 277 9.02 2.33 3.86
CA GLN A 277 9.56 3.04 5.03
C GLN A 277 8.94 2.50 6.34
N ASN A 278 7.62 2.35 6.36
CA ASN A 278 6.86 1.93 7.54
C ASN A 278 7.17 0.50 7.99
N GLN A 279 7.82 -0.34 7.17
CA GLN A 279 8.23 -1.68 7.59
C GLN A 279 9.21 -1.64 8.78
N SER A 280 10.05 -0.61 8.85
CA SER A 280 10.98 -0.41 9.95
C SER A 280 10.26 -0.24 11.30
N VAL A 281 9.10 0.42 11.28
CA VAL A 281 8.28 0.68 12.47
C VAL A 281 7.34 -0.48 12.76
N THR A 282 6.65 -0.98 11.73
CA THR A 282 5.55 -1.95 11.88
C THR A 282 6.04 -3.39 12.06
N ASN A 283 7.15 -3.75 11.42
CA ASN A 283 7.71 -5.11 11.40
C ASN A 283 9.14 -5.16 11.97
N GLN A 284 9.65 -4.04 12.52
CA GLN A 284 11.03 -3.91 13.05
C GLN A 284 12.11 -4.31 12.04
N GLN A 285 11.85 -4.11 10.74
CA GLN A 285 12.72 -4.57 9.67
C GLN A 285 12.79 -3.58 8.51
N TYR A 286 14.01 -3.34 8.03
CA TYR A 286 14.24 -2.58 6.80
C TYR A 286 14.20 -3.51 5.59
N LEU A 287 13.39 -3.14 4.58
CA LEU A 287 13.34 -3.80 3.28
C LEU A 287 14.52 -3.42 2.37
N ILE A 288 15.17 -2.29 2.65
CA ILE A 288 16.37 -1.84 1.95
C ILE A 288 17.54 -2.03 2.91
N ARG A 289 18.53 -2.81 2.48
CA ARG A 289 19.78 -3.04 3.20
C ARG A 289 20.91 -3.13 2.17
N ASP A 290 22.08 -2.62 2.55
CA ASP A 290 23.31 -2.73 1.76
C ASP A 290 23.20 -2.18 0.33
N LYS A 291 22.30 -1.21 0.11
CA LYS A 291 22.07 -0.54 -1.17
C LYS A 291 22.48 0.92 -1.08
N ALA A 292 23.11 1.43 -2.12
CA ALA A 292 23.50 2.83 -2.21
C ALA A 292 22.51 3.65 -3.05
N ALA A 293 22.37 4.94 -2.74
CA ALA A 293 21.62 5.87 -3.57
C ALA A 293 22.43 7.12 -3.91
N ALA A 294 22.17 7.70 -5.08
CA ALA A 294 22.69 9.01 -5.47
C ALA A 294 21.69 9.76 -6.37
N PHE A 295 21.80 11.09 -6.40
CA PHE A 295 20.80 11.94 -7.04
C PHE A 295 21.38 12.84 -8.13
N ILE A 296 20.60 13.05 -9.18
CA ILE A 296 20.89 13.99 -10.27
C ILE A 296 19.79 15.05 -10.26
N ILE A 297 20.14 16.28 -9.92
CA ILE A 297 19.17 17.35 -9.71
C ILE A 297 19.46 18.47 -10.69
N THR A 298 18.50 18.80 -11.55
CA THR A 298 18.70 19.86 -12.55
C THR A 298 17.60 20.91 -12.44
N GLY A 299 17.95 22.18 -12.41
CA GLY A 299 16.99 23.29 -12.38
C GLY A 299 17.38 24.43 -13.32
N GLY A 300 16.47 25.40 -13.44
CA GLY A 300 16.75 26.64 -14.19
C GLY A 300 17.66 27.55 -13.39
N GLN A 301 17.24 27.91 -12.18
CA GLN A 301 17.84 29.00 -11.40
C GLN A 301 18.48 28.51 -10.09
N ASP A 302 17.70 27.96 -9.15
CA ASP A 302 18.13 27.68 -7.76
C ASP A 302 17.58 26.33 -7.21
N ASN A 303 17.70 26.08 -5.91
CA ASN A 303 17.08 25.01 -5.09
C ASN A 303 17.70 23.61 -5.15
N VAL A 304 18.88 23.43 -5.75
CA VAL A 304 19.56 22.12 -5.77
C VAL A 304 19.76 21.57 -4.36
N GLN A 305 20.27 22.38 -3.44
CA GLN A 305 20.57 21.93 -2.07
C GLN A 305 19.31 21.59 -1.27
N HIS A 306 18.24 22.38 -1.43
CA HIS A 306 16.93 22.10 -0.84
C HIS A 306 16.44 20.73 -1.29
N VAL A 307 16.34 20.52 -2.61
CA VAL A 307 15.83 19.26 -3.17
C VAL A 307 16.71 18.08 -2.77
N ALA A 308 18.03 18.26 -2.78
CA ALA A 308 18.96 17.23 -2.32
C ALA A 308 18.71 16.85 -0.85
N GLY A 309 18.52 17.84 0.03
CA GLY A 309 18.21 17.61 1.44
C GLY A 309 16.94 16.78 1.65
N GLU A 310 15.86 17.11 0.93
CA GLU A 310 14.60 16.35 1.00
C GLU A 310 14.77 14.92 0.50
N MET A 311 15.47 14.73 -0.63
CA MET A 311 15.71 13.41 -1.20
C MET A 311 16.60 12.55 -0.27
N LEU A 312 17.70 13.12 0.25
CA LEU A 312 18.59 12.44 1.19
C LEU A 312 17.85 12.00 2.45
N MET A 313 16.99 12.87 2.99
CA MET A 313 16.20 12.56 4.18
C MET A 313 15.24 11.38 3.94
N PHE A 314 14.46 11.40 2.86
CA PHE A 314 13.53 10.29 2.59
C PHE A 314 14.24 8.96 2.31
N TRP A 315 15.26 8.98 1.44
CA TRP A 315 15.95 7.76 1.02
C TRP A 315 16.83 7.16 2.13
N SER A 316 17.41 7.99 3.02
CA SER A 316 18.09 7.49 4.21
C SER A 316 17.13 6.77 5.16
N GLN A 317 15.91 7.28 5.34
CA GLN A 317 14.90 6.62 6.17
C GLN A 317 14.43 5.27 5.61
N LEU A 318 14.55 5.04 4.30
CA LEU A 318 14.30 3.72 3.72
C LEU A 318 15.39 2.70 4.08
N GLY A 319 16.62 3.15 4.35
CA GLY A 319 17.79 2.31 4.65
C GLY A 319 18.91 2.38 3.61
N PHE A 320 18.89 3.33 2.67
CA PHE A 320 19.98 3.51 1.71
C PHE A 320 21.22 4.15 2.34
N VAL A 321 22.39 3.73 1.87
CA VAL A 321 23.68 4.35 2.22
C VAL A 321 24.11 5.38 1.17
N PHE A 322 24.88 6.38 1.58
CA PHE A 322 25.29 7.51 0.75
C PHE A 322 26.81 7.65 0.72
N GLY A 323 27.36 7.90 -0.48
CA GLY A 323 28.78 8.21 -0.66
C GLY A 323 29.14 9.64 -0.26
N LYS A 324 30.44 9.99 -0.36
CA LYS A 324 30.98 11.31 0.07
C LYS A 324 30.45 12.51 -0.72
N PHE A 325 29.78 12.29 -1.86
CA PHE A 325 29.06 13.32 -2.61
C PHE A 325 27.81 12.68 -3.24
N PRO A 326 26.70 12.58 -2.49
CA PRO A 326 25.58 11.73 -2.87
C PRO A 326 24.64 12.36 -3.91
N PHE A 327 24.97 13.54 -4.43
CA PHE A 327 24.23 14.14 -5.52
C PHE A 327 25.12 15.00 -6.41
N VAL A 328 24.72 15.13 -7.66
CA VAL A 328 25.20 16.15 -8.59
C VAL A 328 24.05 17.09 -8.92
N GLY A 329 24.34 18.38 -8.88
CA GLY A 329 23.37 19.43 -9.13
C GLY A 329 23.80 20.35 -10.26
N TRP A 330 22.88 20.75 -11.13
CA TRP A 330 23.15 21.76 -12.14
C TRP A 330 22.00 22.74 -12.29
N ASN A 331 22.32 24.03 -12.18
CA ASN A 331 21.43 25.14 -12.48
C ASN A 331 22.12 26.08 -13.48
N ARG A 332 21.32 26.73 -14.34
CA ARG A 332 21.83 27.75 -15.26
C ARG A 332 21.98 29.13 -14.59
N GLY A 333 21.42 29.32 -13.39
CA GLY A 333 21.48 30.55 -12.59
C GLY A 333 20.34 31.53 -12.89
N TRP A 334 20.24 32.59 -12.07
CA TRP A 334 19.10 33.53 -12.08
C TRP A 334 18.79 34.11 -13.47
N TYR A 335 19.82 34.54 -14.21
CA TYR A 335 19.72 35.21 -15.51
C TYR A 335 19.63 34.27 -16.72
N ALA A 336 19.32 33.00 -16.50
CA ALA A 336 19.27 31.99 -17.54
C ALA A 336 17.85 31.57 -17.92
N GLU A 337 16.83 32.23 -17.36
CA GLU A 337 15.47 32.06 -17.84
C GLU A 337 15.38 32.69 -19.25
N ASP A 338 15.16 31.85 -20.27
CA ASP A 338 15.15 32.33 -21.66
C ASP A 338 13.96 33.28 -21.94
N THR A 339 12.97 33.34 -21.03
CA THR A 339 11.88 34.33 -21.02
C THR A 339 12.38 35.76 -20.75
N GLU A 340 13.47 35.93 -19.99
CA GLU A 340 14.11 37.21 -19.71
C GLU A 340 14.93 37.73 -20.91
N ARG A 341 15.24 36.86 -21.88
CA ARG A 341 16.03 37.18 -23.08
C ARG A 341 15.19 37.60 -24.28
N LYS A 342 13.90 37.87 -24.11
CA LYS A 342 13.05 38.47 -25.15
C LYS A 342 13.45 39.93 -25.42
N LYS A 343 14.58 40.13 -26.10
CA LYS A 343 14.77 41.33 -26.91
C LYS A 343 13.86 41.18 -28.14
N ILE A 344 12.93 42.12 -28.26
CA ILE A 344 12.02 42.32 -29.40
C ILE A 344 12.84 42.50 -30.67
#